data_AF-A0A7C4QZB6-F1
#
_entry.id   AF-A0A7C4QZB6-F1
#
_cell.length_a   1.000
_cell.length_b   1.000
_cell.length_c   1.000
_cell.angle_alpha   90.00
_cell.angle_beta   90.00
_cell.angle_gamma   90.00
#
_symmetry.space_group_name_H-M   'P 1'
#
loop_
_entity.id
_entity.type
_entity.pdbx_description
1 polymer ?
#
loop_
_entity_poly.entity_id
_entity_poly.type
_entity_poly.pdbx_seq_one_letter_code
_entity_poly.pdbx_strand_id
1 'polypeptide(L)'
;MRVRQNPALKKLSIMGFTALTSLALSLMTGATLATSVTNTTPDVLAEVGHIKLEHSVVSKEDRTDLAPLKAWIEDLKEVESQKREDIKILDTNGRYSYGCLQFQEWTFRHYGEEYGLIDPDLENVEDVIYDCKLQQKITMLMILDDHSNWKHWRNSVRKIGMPPRVSALISLK
;
A
#
# COMPACT_ATOMS: atom_id res chain seq x y z
N MET A 1 -1.78 24.17 -41.11
CA MET A 1 -2.23 24.94 -39.92
C MET A 1 -3.75 25.06 -39.97
N ARG A 2 -4.48 24.34 -39.10
CA ARG A 2 -5.94 24.47 -38.95
C ARG A 2 -6.24 24.84 -37.51
N VAL A 3 -6.69 26.07 -37.34
CA VAL A 3 -7.19 26.63 -36.08
C VAL A 3 -8.55 25.97 -35.80
N ARG A 4 -8.66 25.21 -34.71
CA ARG A 4 -9.95 24.76 -34.17
C ARG A 4 -10.32 25.68 -33.01
N GLN A 5 -11.38 26.45 -33.20
CA GLN A 5 -11.98 27.28 -32.16
C GLN A 5 -12.83 26.40 -31.24
N ASN A 6 -12.60 26.51 -29.93
CA ASN A 6 -13.58 26.20 -28.88
C ASN A 6 -14.47 27.43 -28.70
N PRO A 7 -15.79 27.26 -28.55
CA PRO A 7 -16.39 27.70 -27.28
C PRO A 7 -17.67 26.95 -26.89
N ALA A 8 -17.76 26.48 -25.64
CA ALA A 8 -19.06 26.30 -24.97
C ALA A 8 -18.88 26.22 -23.45
N LEU A 9 -18.71 27.38 -22.83
CA LEU A 9 -19.05 27.62 -21.42
C LEU A 9 -20.57 27.43 -21.29
N LYS A 10 -21.00 26.38 -20.57
CA LYS A 10 -22.38 26.28 -20.07
C LYS A 10 -22.42 26.73 -18.61
N LYS A 11 -23.35 27.64 -18.38
CA LYS A 11 -23.62 28.40 -17.17
C LYS A 11 -24.01 27.52 -15.98
N LEU A 12 -23.45 27.89 -14.83
CA LEU A 12 -24.09 28.19 -13.55
C LEU A 12 -25.52 27.64 -13.34
N SER A 13 -25.69 26.77 -12.34
CA SER A 13 -26.94 26.60 -11.60
C SER A 13 -26.65 26.81 -10.12
N ILE A 14 -27.31 27.82 -9.55
CA ILE A 14 -27.33 28.22 -8.15
C ILE A 14 -28.51 27.51 -7.47
N MET A 15 -28.41 27.35 -6.15
CA MET A 15 -29.49 27.26 -5.14
C MET A 15 -29.72 25.89 -4.51
N GLY A 16 -29.58 25.88 -3.18
CA GLY A 16 -29.97 24.78 -2.30
C GLY A 16 -29.49 25.01 -0.86
N PHE A 17 -30.02 26.05 -0.22
CA PHE A 17 -29.97 26.25 1.24
C PHE A 17 -30.78 25.17 1.96
N THR A 18 -30.25 24.58 3.03
CA THR A 18 -30.97 24.17 4.27
C THR A 18 -29.93 23.77 5.33
N ALA A 19 -29.76 24.59 6.38
CA ALA A 19 -30.26 24.37 7.76
C ALA A 19 -29.43 23.31 8.54
N LEU A 20 -28.55 23.71 9.46
CA LEU A 20 -28.79 23.91 10.91
C LEU A 20 -29.42 22.68 11.59
N THR A 21 -28.68 22.08 12.53
CA THR A 21 -29.04 21.22 13.69
C THR A 21 -28.02 20.07 13.80
N SER A 22 -27.49 19.62 14.92
CA SER A 22 -27.56 20.04 16.32
C SER A 22 -26.37 19.39 17.05
N LEU A 23 -25.94 20.10 18.07
CA LEU A 23 -25.03 19.70 19.14
C LEU A 23 -25.53 18.45 19.88
N ALA A 24 -24.66 17.47 20.12
CA ALA A 24 -24.80 16.53 21.24
C ALA A 24 -23.42 16.06 21.70
N LEU A 25 -22.95 16.69 22.77
CA LEU A 25 -21.78 16.32 23.57
C LEU A 25 -22.18 15.12 24.43
N SER A 26 -21.59 13.95 24.20
CA SER A 26 -21.76 12.79 25.08
C SER A 26 -20.43 12.41 25.70
N LEU A 27 -20.19 12.96 26.90
CA LEU A 27 -19.15 12.52 27.82
C LEU A 27 -19.56 11.15 28.38
N MET A 28 -18.87 10.09 27.95
CA MET A 28 -18.92 8.79 28.62
C MET A 28 -17.57 8.54 29.29
N THR A 29 -17.48 9.02 30.53
CA THR A 29 -16.62 8.48 31.58
C THR A 29 -16.97 7.02 31.86
N GLY A 30 -16.00 6.10 31.85
CA GLY A 30 -16.26 4.71 32.19
C GLY A 30 -15.02 3.85 32.43
N ALA A 31 -14.57 3.88 33.68
CA ALA A 31 -13.82 2.85 34.43
C ALA A 31 -12.69 2.05 33.74
N THR A 32 -11.45 2.40 34.09
CA THR A 32 -10.28 1.52 33.99
C THR A 32 -10.36 0.39 35.04
N LEU A 33 -10.39 -0.86 34.61
CA LEU A 33 -10.05 -2.00 35.47
C LEU A 33 -8.69 -2.55 35.03
N ALA A 34 -7.68 -2.29 35.86
CA ALA A 34 -6.37 -2.89 35.74
C ALA A 34 -6.42 -4.30 36.36
N THR A 35 -6.48 -5.34 35.53
CA THR A 35 -6.24 -6.71 35.95
C THR A 35 -4.78 -7.07 35.64
N SER A 36 -3.93 -6.99 36.66
CA SER A 36 -2.57 -7.52 36.62
C SER A 36 -2.63 -9.05 36.71
N VAL A 37 -2.25 -9.75 35.63
CA VAL A 37 -2.05 -11.20 35.66
C VAL A 37 -0.56 -11.46 35.68
N THR A 38 -0.03 -11.82 36.85
CA THR A 38 1.32 -12.35 37.01
C THR A 38 1.30 -13.82 36.62
N ASN A 39 1.65 -14.13 35.37
CA ASN A 39 1.91 -15.52 34.98
C ASN A 39 3.36 -15.88 35.33
N THR A 40 3.49 -16.53 36.50
CA THR A 40 4.65 -17.32 36.88
C THR A 40 4.92 -18.40 35.84
N THR A 41 6.14 -18.40 35.33
CA THR A 41 6.79 -19.50 34.61
C THR A 41 6.83 -20.78 35.46
N PRO A 42 6.30 -21.90 34.98
CA PRO A 42 6.87 -23.20 35.27
C PRO A 42 7.93 -23.52 34.22
N ASP A 43 9.17 -23.51 34.72
CA ASP A 43 10.31 -24.23 34.19
C ASP A 43 9.91 -25.68 33.87
N VAL A 44 9.82 -26.00 32.57
CA VAL A 44 9.69 -27.38 32.08
C VAL A 44 10.90 -27.64 31.19
N LEU A 45 11.99 -28.01 31.86
CA LEU A 45 13.04 -28.87 31.33
C LEU A 45 12.41 -30.21 30.93
N ALA A 46 12.06 -30.34 29.65
CA ALA A 46 11.77 -31.62 29.01
C ALA A 46 12.56 -31.72 27.71
N GLU A 47 13.79 -32.21 27.88
CA GLU A 47 14.53 -33.01 26.94
C GLU A 47 13.61 -34.00 26.19
N VAL A 48 13.43 -33.84 24.86
CA VAL A 48 13.29 -34.96 23.91
C VAL A 48 13.56 -34.45 22.49
N GLY A 49 14.51 -35.10 21.83
CA GLY A 49 14.42 -35.33 20.38
C GLY A 49 15.34 -34.46 19.53
N HIS A 50 16.53 -34.99 19.24
CA HIS A 50 17.22 -34.68 17.99
C HIS A 50 16.31 -34.99 16.81
N ILE A 51 15.50 -34.00 16.41
CA ILE A 51 14.90 -33.98 15.09
C ILE A 51 16.07 -33.81 14.14
N LYS A 52 16.42 -34.91 13.47
CA LYS A 52 17.30 -34.94 12.32
C LYS A 52 16.75 -33.89 11.36
N LEU A 53 17.41 -32.73 11.35
CA LEU A 53 17.17 -31.65 10.41
C LEU A 53 17.63 -32.21 9.06
N GLU A 54 16.79 -33.04 8.44
CA GLU A 54 16.90 -33.35 7.03
C GLU A 54 16.62 -32.04 6.32
N HIS A 55 17.73 -31.33 6.14
CA HIS A 55 17.97 -30.22 5.25
C HIS A 55 17.55 -30.70 3.87
N SER A 56 16.23 -30.71 3.69
CA SER A 56 15.58 -30.97 2.43
C SER A 56 16.22 -30.00 1.48
N VAL A 57 16.92 -30.57 0.51
CA VAL A 57 17.44 -29.90 -0.67
C VAL A 57 16.20 -29.34 -1.35
N VAL A 58 15.78 -28.16 -0.90
CA VAL A 58 14.77 -27.33 -1.56
C VAL A 58 15.38 -27.06 -2.92
N SER A 59 14.82 -27.76 -3.91
CA SER A 59 15.14 -27.61 -5.32
C SER A 59 15.19 -26.12 -5.62
N LYS A 60 16.38 -25.67 -6.01
CA LYS A 60 16.73 -24.30 -6.38
C LYS A 60 15.99 -23.81 -7.65
N GLU A 61 15.04 -24.59 -8.14
CA GLU A 61 14.36 -24.50 -9.42
C GLU A 61 12.93 -24.03 -9.20
N ASP A 62 12.83 -22.71 -9.05
CA ASP A 62 11.91 -21.81 -9.77
C ASP A 62 11.86 -20.50 -8.99
N ARG A 63 13.05 -19.95 -8.69
CA ARG A 63 13.14 -18.58 -8.21
C ARG A 63 12.85 -17.71 -9.42
N THR A 64 11.57 -17.38 -9.59
CA THR A 64 11.16 -16.26 -10.43
C THR A 64 12.12 -15.11 -10.15
N ASP A 65 12.91 -14.73 -11.16
CA ASP A 65 13.92 -13.69 -10.97
C ASP A 65 13.21 -12.35 -10.82
N LEU A 66 12.91 -12.00 -9.56
CA LEU A 66 12.29 -10.73 -9.19
C LEU A 66 13.32 -9.60 -9.10
N ALA A 67 14.62 -9.87 -9.28
CA ALA A 67 15.65 -8.84 -9.15
C ALA A 67 15.44 -7.66 -10.12
N PRO A 68 15.07 -7.87 -11.40
CA PRO A 68 14.76 -6.76 -12.30
C PRO A 68 13.57 -5.91 -11.85
N LEU A 69 12.51 -6.55 -11.33
CA LEU A 69 11.32 -5.82 -10.86
C LEU A 69 11.65 -5.02 -9.60
N LYS A 70 12.42 -5.57 -8.67
CA LYS A 70 12.88 -4.85 -7.47
C LYS A 70 13.75 -3.65 -7.83
N ALA A 71 14.67 -3.80 -8.79
CA ALA A 71 15.47 -2.69 -9.28
C ALA A 71 14.59 -1.58 -9.87
N TRP A 72 13.59 -1.95 -10.69
CA TRP A 72 12.63 -0.98 -11.22
C TRP A 72 11.82 -0.26 -10.14
N ILE A 73 11.42 -0.95 -9.06
CA ILE A 73 10.73 -0.32 -7.91
C ILE A 73 11.65 0.67 -7.17
N GLU A 74 12.95 0.37 -7.06
CA GLU A 74 13.92 1.31 -6.48
C GLU A 74 14.11 2.56 -7.35
N ASP A 75 14.13 2.41 -8.68
CA ASP A 75 14.15 3.54 -9.61
C ASP A 75 12.87 4.37 -9.52
N LEU A 76 11.71 3.70 -9.37
CA LEU A 76 10.43 4.38 -9.15
C LEU A 76 10.44 5.21 -7.87
N LYS A 77 10.94 4.66 -6.76
CA LYS A 77 11.08 5.35 -5.47
C LYS A 77 11.97 6.59 -5.57
N GLU A 78 13.06 6.52 -6.31
CA GLU A 78 13.93 7.68 -6.56
C GLU A 78 13.16 8.80 -7.27
N VAL A 79 12.37 8.47 -8.29
CA VAL A 79 11.64 9.47 -9.09
C VAL A 79 10.42 10.04 -8.37
N GLU A 80 9.71 9.23 -7.57
CA GLU A 80 8.50 9.64 -6.86
C GLU A 80 8.82 10.56 -5.67
N SER A 81 9.80 10.20 -4.84
CA SER A 81 10.01 10.88 -3.56
C SER A 81 11.45 11.32 -3.29
N GLN A 82 12.39 11.02 -4.19
CA GLN A 82 13.83 11.07 -3.89
C GLN A 82 14.20 10.20 -2.69
N LYS A 83 13.56 9.02 -2.59
CA LYS A 83 13.72 8.05 -1.49
C LYS A 83 13.33 8.57 -0.10
N ARG A 84 12.57 9.67 -0.02
CA ARG A 84 11.97 10.14 1.24
C ARG A 84 10.74 9.30 1.57
N GLU A 85 10.57 8.93 2.83
CA GLU A 85 9.51 8.01 3.27
C GLU A 85 8.41 8.72 4.08
N ASP A 86 8.70 9.89 4.62
CA ASP A 86 7.87 10.66 5.55
C ASP A 86 7.21 11.89 4.90
N ILE A 87 6.90 11.80 3.60
CA ILE A 87 6.33 12.91 2.84
C ILE A 87 4.86 12.67 2.46
N LYS A 88 4.09 13.75 2.51
CA LYS A 88 2.69 13.82 2.09
C LYS A 88 2.53 15.01 1.15
N ILE A 89 2.16 14.74 -0.10
CA ILE A 89 2.05 15.76 -1.16
C ILE A 89 0.60 15.84 -1.62
N LEU A 90 0.07 17.06 -1.73
CA LEU A 90 -1.25 17.30 -2.31
C LEU A 90 -1.13 17.32 -3.84
N ASP A 91 -1.76 16.36 -4.50
CA ASP A 91 -1.80 16.28 -5.96
C ASP A 91 -2.75 17.32 -6.57
N THR A 92 -2.58 17.57 -7.87
CA THR A 92 -3.45 18.46 -8.65
C THR A 92 -4.92 18.03 -8.71
N ASN A 93 -5.22 16.77 -8.38
CA ASN A 93 -6.58 16.24 -8.28
C ASN A 93 -7.22 16.47 -6.90
N GLY A 94 -6.53 17.15 -5.98
CA GLY A 94 -6.99 17.41 -4.61
C GLY A 94 -6.87 16.23 -3.66
N ARG A 95 -6.16 15.16 -4.04
CA ARG A 95 -5.90 14.00 -3.18
C ARG A 95 -4.46 14.01 -2.67
N TYR A 96 -4.24 13.42 -1.51
CA TYR A 96 -2.88 13.27 -0.98
C TYR A 96 -2.22 12.00 -1.51
N SER A 97 -0.92 12.13 -1.78
CA SER A 97 0.00 11.04 -2.12
C SER A 97 1.05 10.93 -1.02
N TYR A 98 1.38 9.68 -0.65
CA TYR A 98 2.04 9.36 0.61
C TYR A 98 3.32 8.54 0.41
N GLY A 99 4.33 8.86 1.21
CA GLY A 99 5.52 8.05 1.39
C GLY A 99 6.42 7.92 0.16
N CYS A 100 7.16 6.83 0.08
CA CYS A 100 8.28 6.73 -0.86
C CYS A 100 7.87 6.45 -2.32
N LEU A 101 6.71 5.83 -2.52
CA LEU A 101 6.14 5.54 -3.84
C LEU A 101 4.91 6.39 -4.16
N GLN A 102 4.66 7.43 -3.34
CA GLN A 102 3.60 8.41 -3.55
C GLN A 102 2.22 7.77 -3.80
N PHE A 103 1.87 6.75 -3.00
CA PHE A 103 0.57 6.10 -3.09
C PHE A 103 -0.55 7.07 -2.70
N GLN A 104 -1.68 7.03 -3.41
CA GLN A 104 -2.94 7.56 -2.89
C GLN A 104 -3.57 6.56 -1.92
N GLU A 105 -4.18 7.06 -0.85
CA GLU A 105 -4.78 6.25 0.22
C GLU A 105 -5.69 5.13 -0.32
N TRP A 106 -6.63 5.45 -1.21
CA TRP A 106 -7.58 4.46 -1.73
C TRP A 106 -6.88 3.31 -2.45
N THR A 107 -5.85 3.60 -3.25
CA THR A 107 -5.08 2.58 -3.99
C THR A 107 -4.29 1.71 -3.02
N PHE A 108 -3.63 2.33 -2.04
CA PHE A 108 -2.87 1.60 -1.03
C PHE A 108 -3.77 0.69 -0.21
N ARG A 109 -4.92 1.21 0.23
CA ARG A 109 -5.92 0.46 1.01
C ARG A 109 -6.45 -0.72 0.20
N HIS A 110 -6.96 -0.46 -0.99
CA HIS A 110 -7.57 -1.47 -1.85
C HIS A 110 -6.64 -2.67 -2.08
N TYR A 111 -5.41 -2.42 -2.54
CA TYR A 111 -4.45 -3.51 -2.81
C TYR A 111 -3.82 -4.08 -1.55
N GLY A 112 -3.67 -3.27 -0.49
CA GLY A 112 -3.23 -3.77 0.80
C GLY A 112 -4.20 -4.82 1.35
N GLU A 113 -5.51 -4.55 1.27
CA GLU A 113 -6.58 -5.46 1.73
C GLU A 113 -6.68 -6.68 0.81
N GLU A 114 -6.71 -6.47 -0.51
CA GLU A 114 -6.80 -7.53 -1.52
C GLU A 114 -5.67 -8.57 -1.38
N TYR A 115 -4.46 -8.12 -1.09
CA TYR A 115 -3.30 -9.01 -0.92
C TYR A 115 -3.09 -9.48 0.53
N GLY A 116 -4.01 -9.17 1.46
CA GLY A 116 -3.90 -9.55 2.87
C GLY A 116 -2.68 -8.97 3.58
N LEU A 117 -2.25 -7.77 3.18
CA LEU A 117 -1.10 -7.06 3.73
C LEU A 117 -1.47 -5.99 4.76
N ILE A 118 -2.73 -5.55 4.77
CA ILE A 118 -3.30 -4.70 5.81
C ILE A 118 -4.64 -5.28 6.26
N ASP A 119 -5.04 -4.94 7.49
CA ASP A 119 -6.33 -5.31 8.04
C ASP A 119 -7.46 -4.53 7.32
N PRO A 120 -8.51 -5.20 6.79
CA PRO A 120 -9.67 -4.50 6.23
C PRO A 120 -10.39 -3.59 7.23
N ASP A 121 -10.28 -3.87 8.53
CA ASP A 121 -10.85 -3.05 9.60
C ASP A 121 -9.90 -1.94 10.08
N LEU A 122 -8.78 -1.70 9.37
CA LEU A 122 -7.83 -0.63 9.71
C LEU A 122 -8.49 0.75 9.61
N GLU A 123 -8.73 1.37 10.76
CA GLU A 123 -9.40 2.67 10.88
C GLU A 123 -8.60 3.80 10.21
N ASN A 124 -7.30 3.87 10.47
CA ASN A 124 -6.43 4.93 9.95
C ASN A 124 -5.32 4.35 9.07
N VAL A 125 -5.46 4.50 7.76
CA VAL A 125 -4.44 4.04 6.80
C VAL A 125 -3.12 4.80 6.97
N GLU A 126 -3.16 6.04 7.46
CA GLU A 126 -1.96 6.86 7.60
C GLU A 126 -0.96 6.26 8.60
N ASP A 127 -1.41 5.37 9.49
CA ASP A 127 -0.54 4.69 10.46
C ASP A 127 0.41 3.68 9.79
N VAL A 128 0.08 3.20 8.58
CA VAL A 128 0.86 2.17 7.87
C VAL A 128 1.30 2.61 6.47
N ILE A 129 0.64 3.60 5.86
CA ILE A 129 0.92 4.00 4.47
C ILE A 129 2.33 4.54 4.30
N TYR A 130 2.97 5.08 5.35
CA TYR A 130 4.35 5.57 5.26
C TYR A 130 5.41 4.45 5.31
N ASP A 131 5.04 3.19 5.60
CA ASP A 131 6.00 2.08 5.57
C ASP A 131 6.42 1.78 4.11
N CYS A 132 7.61 2.25 3.75
CA CYS A 132 8.14 2.11 2.40
C CYS A 132 8.34 0.64 1.99
N LYS A 133 8.66 -0.26 2.94
CA LYS A 133 8.80 -1.70 2.61
C LYS A 133 7.45 -2.31 2.28
N LEU A 134 6.40 -1.92 3.01
CA LEU A 134 5.03 -2.31 2.72
C LEU A 134 4.57 -1.77 1.36
N GLN A 135 4.83 -0.49 1.07
CA GLN A 135 4.53 0.11 -0.25
C GLN A 135 5.21 -0.65 -1.40
N GLN A 136 6.50 -1.00 -1.25
CA GLN A 136 7.24 -1.78 -2.26
C GLN A 136 6.64 -3.18 -2.45
N LYS A 137 6.24 -3.84 -1.36
CA LYS A 137 5.60 -5.16 -1.41
C LYS A 137 4.26 -5.10 -2.15
N ILE A 138 3.42 -4.13 -1.82
CA ILE A 138 2.14 -3.88 -2.52
C ILE A 138 2.40 -3.61 -4.00
N THR A 139 3.32 -2.72 -4.32
CA THR A 139 3.68 -2.39 -5.73
C THR A 139 4.14 -3.62 -6.50
N MET A 140 4.98 -4.45 -5.89
CA MET A 140 5.46 -5.68 -6.50
C MET A 140 4.29 -6.62 -6.82
N LEU A 141 3.37 -6.84 -5.88
CA LEU A 141 2.18 -7.67 -6.10
C LEU A 141 1.25 -7.07 -7.16
N MET A 142 1.01 -5.76 -7.14
CA MET A 142 0.22 -5.07 -8.16
C MET A 142 0.73 -5.32 -9.58
N ILE A 143 2.05 -5.24 -9.79
CA ILE A 143 2.66 -5.45 -11.12
C ILE A 143 2.65 -6.93 -11.53
N LEU A 144 2.78 -7.84 -10.57
CA LEU A 144 2.75 -9.28 -10.82
C LEU A 144 1.32 -9.79 -11.12
N ASP A 145 0.32 -9.23 -10.45
CA ASP A 145 -1.11 -9.58 -10.63
C ASP A 145 -1.66 -9.04 -11.95
N ASP A 146 -1.57 -7.73 -12.18
CA ASP A 146 -1.88 -7.11 -13.46
C ASP A 146 -0.77 -6.15 -13.87
N HIS A 147 -0.03 -6.52 -14.91
CA HIS A 147 1.05 -5.67 -15.45
C HIS A 147 0.56 -4.26 -15.77
N SER A 148 -0.72 -4.06 -16.11
CA SER A 148 -1.31 -2.73 -16.37
C SER A 148 -1.31 -1.77 -15.18
N ASN A 149 -1.10 -2.26 -13.96
CA ASN A 149 -1.08 -1.47 -12.73
C ASN A 149 0.06 -0.45 -12.67
N TRP A 150 1.06 -0.52 -13.57
CA TRP A 150 2.04 0.58 -13.75
C TRP A 150 1.38 1.93 -14.01
N LYS A 151 0.13 1.96 -14.53
CA LYS A 151 -0.63 3.17 -14.83
C LYS A 151 -0.85 4.08 -13.62
N HIS A 152 -0.79 3.54 -12.39
CA HIS A 152 -0.83 4.33 -11.16
C HIS A 152 0.35 5.30 -11.05
N TRP A 153 1.48 4.99 -11.71
CA TRP A 153 2.69 5.80 -11.78
C TRP A 153 3.02 6.28 -13.20
N ARG A 154 1.99 6.56 -14.01
CA ARG A 154 2.14 6.87 -15.44
C ARG A 154 3.21 7.91 -15.77
N ASN A 155 3.33 8.96 -14.95
CA ASN A 155 4.29 10.04 -15.20
C ASN A 155 5.74 9.61 -14.89
N SER A 156 5.94 8.77 -13.89
CA SER A 156 7.26 8.27 -13.52
C SER A 156 7.72 7.15 -14.43
N VAL A 157 6.80 6.27 -14.86
CA VAL A 157 7.04 5.26 -15.91
C VAL A 157 7.54 5.89 -17.21
N ARG A 158 7.06 7.09 -17.58
CA ARG A 158 7.59 7.82 -18.75
C ARG A 158 9.05 8.23 -18.63
N LYS A 159 9.57 8.34 -17.40
CA LYS A 159 10.97 8.72 -17.11
C LYS A 159 11.88 7.50 -17.00
N ILE A 160 11.44 6.45 -16.32
CA ILE A 160 12.27 5.27 -16.00
C ILE A 160 12.03 4.07 -16.92
N GLY A 161 10.95 4.09 -17.72
CA GLY A 161 10.53 2.96 -18.55
C GLY A 161 9.51 2.04 -17.87
N MET A 162 9.02 1.08 -18.64
CA MET A 162 8.01 0.11 -18.21
C MET A 162 8.60 -0.90 -17.22
N PRO A 163 7.82 -1.38 -16.23
CA PRO A 163 8.28 -2.46 -15.37
C PRO A 163 8.57 -3.72 -16.20
N PRO A 164 9.60 -4.49 -15.85
CA PRO A 164 9.92 -5.72 -16.55
C PRO A 164 8.74 -6.70 -16.47
N ARG A 165 8.50 -7.43 -17.56
CA ARG A 165 7.57 -8.56 -17.52
C ARG A 165 8.28 -9.72 -16.87
N VAL A 166 7.86 -10.02 -15.65
CA VAL A 166 8.29 -11.23 -14.97
C VAL A 166 7.48 -12.37 -15.59
N SER A 167 8.14 -13.28 -16.30
CA SER A 167 7.51 -14.52 -16.78
C SER A 167 7.19 -15.38 -15.56
N ALA A 168 6.11 -15.05 -14.86
CA ALA A 168 5.61 -15.84 -13.77
C ALA A 168 5.08 -17.16 -14.36
N LEU A 169 5.87 -18.23 -14.27
CA LEU A 169 5.36 -19.61 -14.34
C LEU A 169 4.56 -19.95 -13.07
N ILE A 170 3.79 -19.00 -12.55
CA ILE A 170 3.06 -19.17 -11.30
C ILE A 170 1.65 -19.61 -11.69
N SER A 171 1.43 -20.92 -11.72
CA SER A 171 0.09 -21.47 -11.55
C SER A 171 -0.37 -21.14 -10.13
N LEU A 172 -1.03 -19.99 -9.94
CA LEU A 172 -1.84 -19.74 -8.75
C LEU A 172 -3.00 -20.75 -8.81
N LYS A 173 -2.91 -21.80 -7.99
CA LYS A 173 -3.99 -22.76 -7.73
C LYS A 173 -4.96 -22.21 -6.72
#